data_AF-A0A7V9E1K9-F1
#
_entry.id   AF-A0A7V9E1K9-F1
#
_cell.length_a   1.000
_cell.length_b   1.000
_cell.length_c   1.000
_cell.angle_alpha   90.00
_cell.angle_beta   90.00
_cell.angle_gamma   90.00
#
_symmetry.space_group_name_H-M   'P 1'
#
loop_
_entity.id
_entity.type
_entity.pdbx_description
1 polymer ?
#
loop_
_entity_poly.entity_id
_entity_poly.type
_entity_poly.pdbx_seq_one_letter_code
_entity_poly.pdbx_strand_id
1 'polypeptide(L)'
;GTAAEPAAASVAGLARHDVLAAYGRRLKQRTRRQQYRPERTRREHAADRIEHTLVAPVPDQHRRLRSTDATAIGCYQGPQRGEHRRGHPVGGSGRRRGGRCPGGRGVLADPTAAMNRHGELHPLAWWLWAIGMATAASRTTNPLLLLLIIAVLGYVVAARRPAQGWARGFRAYLILGLVVVAIRTVFHIIFGGGLGETVLVRLPELRLPEWAAGIRLGGAVSAEGLASALYDGLRLATLLICVGAAVTLAEPRRLLRTLPGALYELGLVVVVAISLAPQLVESALRVRRARALRGASGRGLRAVRSIGMPVLAMALDRAVSLAAAMDARGYGRSGSVSAGTRRLTAGLLLMGLLGLSLGAYGVLAAPEQGSVGLPSLLVGVLACVAGLAVGSRRVLRSRYRAERVDPRSAAVAASGMVAAVCLLVTSRYDVATAYPSTYPLDVPQLALLPVLGLLIALAPAWVARSPTSPDSRATERPSATGAEPTPAVGAGRS
;
A
#
# COMPACT_ATOMS: atom_id res chain seq x y z
N GLY A 1 41.75 61.82 -45.31
CA GLY A 1 40.85 60.74 -44.91
C GLY A 1 40.02 61.22 -43.75
N THR A 2 38.70 61.15 -43.85
CA THR A 2 37.75 61.82 -42.94
C THR A 2 36.79 60.83 -42.29
N ALA A 3 36.38 61.15 -41.07
CA ALA A 3 35.57 60.31 -40.19
C ALA A 3 34.11 60.13 -40.64
N ALA A 4 33.46 59.05 -40.19
CA ALA A 4 32.21 59.10 -39.41
C ALA A 4 31.73 57.70 -38.97
N GLU A 5 31.16 57.65 -37.75
CA GLU A 5 30.37 56.57 -37.12
C GLU A 5 28.86 56.68 -37.55
N PRO A 6 27.81 56.02 -36.97
CA PRO A 6 27.71 54.84 -36.09
C PRO A 6 26.49 53.90 -36.38
N ALA A 7 26.25 52.94 -35.46
CA ALA A 7 24.94 52.50 -34.93
C ALA A 7 23.73 52.20 -35.86
N ALA A 8 23.57 50.93 -36.28
CA ALA A 8 22.30 50.43 -36.85
C ALA A 8 21.79 49.05 -36.30
N ALA A 9 22.63 48.26 -35.63
CA ALA A 9 22.32 46.83 -35.39
C ALA A 9 21.47 46.50 -34.14
N SER A 10 21.30 47.42 -33.19
CA SER A 10 20.74 47.09 -31.86
C SER A 10 19.20 47.15 -31.74
N VAL A 11 18.51 47.89 -32.62
CA VAL A 11 17.07 48.18 -32.46
C VAL A 11 16.15 47.08 -33.03
N ALA A 12 16.61 46.32 -34.03
CA ALA A 12 15.79 45.32 -34.73
C ALA A 12 15.43 44.07 -33.88
N GLY A 13 16.21 43.75 -32.84
CA GLY A 13 15.99 42.57 -32.00
C GLY A 13 14.84 42.71 -30.99
N LEU A 14 14.68 43.91 -30.41
CA LEU A 14 13.70 44.17 -29.34
C LEU A 14 12.26 44.23 -29.87
N ALA A 15 12.04 44.87 -31.02
CA ALA A 15 10.71 45.01 -31.63
C ALA A 15 10.03 43.65 -31.96
N ARG A 16 10.80 42.60 -32.22
CA ARG A 16 10.27 41.27 -32.58
C ARG A 16 9.75 40.48 -31.37
N HIS A 17 10.21 40.81 -30.17
CA HIS A 17 9.86 40.07 -28.95
C HIS A 17 8.53 40.55 -28.31
N ASP A 18 8.25 41.86 -28.35
CA ASP A 18 7.02 42.42 -27.77
C ASP A 18 5.76 42.12 -28.60
N VAL A 19 5.88 42.05 -29.94
CA VAL A 19 4.74 41.71 -30.82
C VAL A 19 4.22 40.29 -30.54
N LEU A 20 5.11 39.33 -30.31
CA LEU A 20 4.74 37.96 -29.94
C LEU A 20 4.15 37.88 -28.52
N ALA A 21 4.69 38.65 -27.57
CA ALA A 21 4.16 38.76 -26.20
C ALA A 21 2.78 39.46 -26.13
N ALA A 22 2.44 40.31 -27.10
CA ALA A 22 1.13 40.93 -27.24
C ALA A 22 0.11 39.97 -27.89
N TYR A 23 0.51 39.21 -28.93
CA TYR A 23 -0.38 38.28 -29.63
C TYR A 23 -0.83 37.11 -28.72
N GLY A 24 0.09 36.54 -27.93
CA GLY A 24 -0.21 35.48 -26.96
C GLY A 24 -1.18 35.90 -25.85
N ARG A 25 -1.19 37.20 -25.47
CA ARG A 25 -2.12 37.72 -24.45
C ARG A 25 -3.55 37.91 -24.96
N ARG A 26 -3.77 38.27 -26.24
CA ARG A 26 -5.13 38.41 -26.81
C ARG A 26 -5.82 37.06 -27.01
N LEU A 27 -5.10 36.01 -27.42
CA LEU A 27 -5.63 34.64 -27.56
C LEU A 27 -6.13 34.05 -26.22
N LYS A 28 -5.45 34.37 -25.11
CA LYS A 28 -5.83 33.93 -23.74
C LYS A 28 -7.06 34.66 -23.18
N GLN A 29 -7.42 35.83 -23.71
CA GLN A 29 -8.63 36.55 -23.32
C GLN A 29 -9.87 36.13 -24.13
N ARG A 30 -9.74 35.79 -25.43
CA ARG A 30 -10.87 35.27 -26.22
C ARG A 30 -11.39 33.93 -25.69
N THR A 31 -10.49 33.00 -25.37
CA THR A 31 -10.86 31.69 -24.77
C THR A 31 -11.59 31.82 -23.43
N ARG A 32 -11.21 32.78 -22.58
CA ARG A 32 -11.94 33.04 -21.31
C ARG A 32 -13.34 33.63 -21.48
N ARG A 33 -13.64 34.38 -22.56
CA ARG A 33 -14.98 34.94 -22.80
C ARG A 33 -15.94 33.95 -23.47
N GLN A 34 -15.43 32.98 -24.22
CA GLN A 34 -16.27 32.02 -24.95
C GLN A 34 -16.79 30.87 -24.05
N GLN A 35 -16.20 30.69 -22.87
CA GLN A 35 -16.53 29.59 -21.94
C GLN A 35 -17.55 29.97 -20.84
N TYR A 36 -18.14 31.17 -20.91
CA TYR A 36 -19.20 31.63 -19.99
C TYR A 36 -20.41 32.18 -20.76
N ARG A 37 -20.99 31.35 -21.63
CA ARG A 37 -22.30 31.58 -22.25
C ARG A 37 -23.26 30.48 -21.79
N PRO A 38 -24.28 30.78 -20.96
CA PRO A 38 -25.20 29.76 -20.48
C PRO A 38 -26.29 29.50 -21.51
N GLU A 39 -26.07 28.57 -22.44
CA GLU A 39 -27.14 28.02 -23.29
C GLU A 39 -27.90 26.92 -22.53
N ARG A 40 -28.58 27.34 -21.45
CA ARG A 40 -29.72 26.64 -20.86
C ARG A 40 -31.01 27.22 -21.49
N THR A 41 -32.13 26.51 -21.40
CA THR A 41 -33.44 26.85 -21.99
C THR A 41 -33.50 26.92 -23.53
N ARG A 42 -33.55 25.75 -24.19
CA ARG A 42 -34.39 25.54 -25.40
C ARG A 42 -34.61 24.08 -25.84
N ARG A 43 -33.83 23.11 -25.34
CA ARG A 43 -33.98 21.68 -25.71
C ARG A 43 -34.87 20.84 -24.79
N GLU A 44 -35.20 21.31 -23.59
CA GLU A 44 -35.99 20.57 -22.60
C GLU A 44 -37.51 20.49 -22.93
N HIS A 45 -38.01 21.27 -23.90
CA HIS A 45 -39.43 21.23 -24.32
C HIS A 45 -39.71 20.43 -25.62
N ALA A 46 -38.69 19.81 -26.21
CA ALA A 46 -38.85 19.01 -27.44
C ALA A 46 -38.85 17.48 -27.21
N ALA A 47 -38.29 17.00 -26.09
CA ALA A 47 -38.20 15.56 -25.79
C ALA A 47 -39.49 15.00 -25.16
N ASP A 48 -40.21 15.83 -24.39
CA ASP A 48 -41.32 15.42 -23.51
C ASP A 48 -42.65 15.11 -24.24
N ARG A 49 -42.64 15.09 -25.58
CA ARG A 49 -43.84 14.90 -26.43
C ARG A 49 -43.87 13.58 -27.20
N ILE A 50 -42.84 12.73 -27.08
CA ILE A 50 -42.69 11.54 -27.95
C ILE A 50 -42.85 10.19 -27.20
N GLU A 51 -42.63 10.12 -25.88
CA GLU A 51 -42.69 8.85 -25.13
C GLU A 51 -44.10 8.37 -24.73
N HIS A 52 -45.17 9.09 -25.09
CA HIS A 52 -46.52 8.80 -24.61
C HIS A 52 -47.35 7.79 -25.42
N THR A 53 -46.74 7.11 -26.41
CA THR A 53 -47.45 6.18 -27.29
C THR A 53 -46.67 4.85 -27.43
N LEU A 54 -47.38 3.72 -27.24
CA LEU A 54 -46.94 2.33 -27.41
C LEU A 54 -46.11 1.68 -26.28
N VAL A 55 -46.79 1.10 -25.27
CA VAL A 55 -46.71 -0.35 -24.96
C VAL A 55 -48.07 -0.78 -24.37
N ALA A 56 -48.68 -1.83 -24.92
CA ALA A 56 -49.89 -2.48 -24.38
C ALA A 56 -49.52 -3.76 -23.58
N PRO A 57 -50.30 -4.16 -22.57
CA PRO A 57 -50.01 -5.34 -21.76
C PRO A 57 -50.50 -6.65 -22.40
N VAL A 58 -49.72 -7.73 -22.23
CA VAL A 58 -50.10 -9.11 -22.55
C VAL A 58 -50.56 -9.81 -21.25
N PRO A 59 -51.65 -10.61 -21.26
CA PRO A 59 -52.17 -11.24 -20.04
C PRO A 59 -51.49 -12.57 -19.72
N ASP A 60 -51.09 -12.76 -18.46
CA ASP A 60 -50.69 -14.07 -17.93
C ASP A 60 -51.91 -14.87 -17.45
N GLN A 61 -51.99 -16.14 -17.85
CA GLN A 61 -52.98 -17.10 -17.34
C GLN A 61 -52.31 -18.27 -16.62
N HIS A 62 -53.09 -18.82 -15.68
CA HIS A 62 -52.87 -20.02 -14.85
C HIS A 62 -52.16 -19.85 -13.50
N ARG A 63 -52.66 -20.66 -12.56
CA ARG A 63 -52.92 -20.29 -11.16
C ARG A 63 -53.01 -21.58 -10.33
N ARG A 64 -52.49 -21.55 -9.10
CA ARG A 64 -52.59 -22.60 -8.06
C ARG A 64 -51.65 -23.81 -8.31
N LEU A 65 -51.12 -24.51 -7.29
CA LEU A 65 -51.60 -24.71 -5.92
C LEU A 65 -50.50 -24.65 -4.82
N ARG A 66 -50.87 -24.01 -3.69
CA ARG A 66 -50.65 -24.41 -2.26
C ARG A 66 -49.20 -24.57 -1.73
N SER A 67 -48.74 -23.68 -0.84
CA SER A 67 -48.90 -23.66 0.66
C SER A 67 -47.90 -24.59 1.36
N THR A 68 -47.12 -24.22 2.37
CA THR A 68 -47.26 -23.18 3.42
C THR A 68 -45.96 -22.35 3.57
N ASP A 69 -45.83 -21.22 4.28
CA ASP A 69 -46.76 -20.22 4.86
C ASP A 69 -45.97 -18.90 5.08
N ALA A 70 -46.55 -17.70 5.18
CA ALA A 70 -47.34 -17.08 6.26
C ALA A 70 -46.63 -17.07 7.64
N THR A 71 -46.35 -15.95 8.32
CA THR A 71 -46.78 -14.52 8.16
C THR A 71 -45.66 -13.63 8.76
N ALA A 72 -45.12 -12.56 8.14
CA ALA A 72 -45.69 -11.23 7.86
C ALA A 72 -46.05 -10.40 9.13
N ILE A 73 -46.03 -9.05 9.18
CA ILE A 73 -45.92 -8.00 8.15
C ILE A 73 -45.44 -6.66 8.78
N GLY A 74 -45.02 -5.65 7.99
CA GLY A 74 -44.69 -4.31 8.54
C GLY A 74 -44.17 -3.22 7.58
N CYS A 75 -44.53 -3.29 6.30
CA CYS A 75 -44.83 -2.20 5.36
C CYS A 75 -44.14 -0.81 5.45
N TYR A 76 -43.35 -0.51 4.41
CA TYR A 76 -43.09 0.87 3.94
C TYR A 76 -44.30 1.39 3.12
N GLN A 77 -44.65 2.68 3.27
CA GLN A 77 -45.57 3.41 2.38
C GLN A 77 -44.85 4.63 1.77
N GLY A 78 -45.12 4.88 0.48
CA GLY A 78 -44.56 6.01 -0.28
C GLY A 78 -45.40 7.30 -0.18
N PRO A 79 -44.90 8.42 -0.74
CA PRO A 79 -45.53 9.73 -0.58
C PRO A 79 -46.61 10.02 -1.63
N GLN A 80 -47.67 10.74 -1.23
CA GLN A 80 -48.64 11.36 -2.14
C GLN A 80 -48.52 12.90 -2.15
N ARG A 81 -49.00 13.52 -3.24
CA ARG A 81 -49.02 14.97 -3.50
C ARG A 81 -50.44 15.54 -3.36
N GLY A 82 -50.52 16.86 -3.16
CA GLY A 82 -51.75 17.67 -3.21
C GLY A 82 -52.23 18.14 -1.83
N GLU A 83 -52.87 19.31 -1.66
CA GLU A 83 -53.00 20.49 -2.53
C GLU A 83 -53.40 21.73 -1.69
N HIS A 84 -53.75 22.85 -2.32
CA HIS A 84 -53.94 24.18 -1.72
C HIS A 84 -54.94 24.33 -0.56
N ARG A 85 -54.62 25.21 0.41
CA ARG A 85 -55.55 26.25 0.91
C ARG A 85 -54.84 27.46 1.54
N ARG A 86 -55.50 28.63 1.50
CA ARG A 86 -55.03 29.94 2.01
C ARG A 86 -55.62 30.22 3.41
N GLY A 87 -54.94 30.99 4.27
CA GLY A 87 -55.49 31.47 5.55
C GLY A 87 -54.51 32.34 6.35
N HIS A 88 -54.97 33.49 6.83
CA HIS A 88 -54.25 34.65 7.42
C HIS A 88 -53.27 34.43 8.60
N PRO A 89 -52.38 35.41 8.87
CA PRO A 89 -51.53 35.45 10.06
C PRO A 89 -52.23 36.11 11.26
N VAL A 90 -51.95 35.62 12.48
CA VAL A 90 -52.24 36.33 13.73
C VAL A 90 -51.01 36.23 14.65
N GLY A 91 -50.55 37.37 15.15
CA GLY A 91 -49.44 37.44 16.10
C GLY A 91 -49.87 37.11 17.53
N GLY A 92 -48.96 36.53 18.32
CA GLY A 92 -49.20 36.24 19.73
C GLY A 92 -47.89 36.09 20.50
N SER A 93 -47.58 37.06 21.35
CA SER A 93 -46.41 37.01 22.23
C SER A 93 -46.61 35.96 23.33
N GLY A 94 -45.73 34.96 23.38
CA GLY A 94 -45.84 33.86 24.35
C GLY A 94 -44.49 33.49 24.94
N ARG A 95 -44.18 33.99 26.14
CA ARG A 95 -43.02 33.55 26.94
C ARG A 95 -43.08 32.04 27.15
N ARG A 96 -42.14 31.27 26.57
CA ARG A 96 -41.95 29.85 26.92
C ARG A 96 -40.71 29.68 27.79
N ARG A 97 -40.95 29.27 29.04
CA ARG A 97 -39.92 28.77 29.98
C ARG A 97 -39.22 27.55 29.37
N GLY A 98 -37.94 27.38 29.69
CA GLY A 98 -37.13 26.28 29.16
C GLY A 98 -37.60 24.90 29.62
N GLY A 99 -38.26 24.16 28.72
CA GLY A 99 -38.48 22.73 28.84
C GLY A 99 -37.19 21.98 28.47
N ARG A 100 -36.53 21.38 29.46
CA ARG A 100 -35.27 20.65 29.29
C ARG A 100 -35.57 19.21 28.86
N CYS A 101 -35.59 18.95 27.55
CA CYS A 101 -35.81 17.59 27.04
C CYS A 101 -34.68 16.65 27.52
N PRO A 102 -34.99 15.53 28.21
CA PRO A 102 -33.98 14.54 28.59
C PRO A 102 -33.43 13.86 27.33
N GLY A 103 -32.11 13.71 27.26
CA GLY A 103 -31.43 13.30 26.04
C GLY A 103 -31.64 11.81 25.73
N GLY A 104 -32.41 11.54 24.68
CA GLY A 104 -32.43 10.23 24.02
C GLY A 104 -31.10 9.94 23.32
N ARG A 105 -30.07 9.53 24.09
CA ARG A 105 -28.85 8.92 23.54
C ARG A 105 -29.17 7.49 23.08
N GLY A 106 -29.93 7.39 21.98
CA GLY A 106 -30.04 6.16 21.20
C GLY A 106 -28.68 5.85 20.59
N VAL A 107 -27.94 4.96 21.23
CA VAL A 107 -26.59 4.54 20.80
C VAL A 107 -26.73 3.64 19.57
N LEU A 108 -26.82 4.23 18.37
CA LEU A 108 -26.12 3.64 17.23
C LEU A 108 -24.63 3.93 17.43
N ALA A 109 -23.97 3.08 18.21
CA ALA A 109 -22.53 3.00 18.19
C ALA A 109 -22.12 2.52 16.80
N ASP A 110 -21.60 3.43 15.98
CA ASP A 110 -20.96 3.10 14.72
C ASP A 110 -19.85 2.06 15.00
N PRO A 111 -19.98 0.80 14.53
CA PRO A 111 -19.05 -0.27 14.90
C PRO A 111 -17.60 0.03 14.48
N THR A 112 -17.41 0.99 13.57
CA THR A 112 -16.10 1.42 13.10
C THR A 112 -15.35 2.32 14.10
N ALA A 113 -16.06 2.99 15.02
CA ALA A 113 -15.47 3.97 15.93
C ALA A 113 -14.85 3.35 17.20
N ALA A 114 -15.31 2.17 17.62
CA ALA A 114 -14.75 1.43 18.76
C ALA A 114 -13.34 0.87 18.48
N MET A 115 -12.90 0.86 17.22
CA MET A 115 -11.67 0.21 16.75
C MET A 115 -10.40 1.06 16.93
N ASN A 116 -10.35 1.91 17.98
CA ASN A 116 -9.13 2.58 18.45
C ASN A 116 -8.19 1.54 19.09
N ARG A 117 -7.47 0.80 18.23
CA ARG A 117 -6.53 -0.26 18.60
C ARG A 117 -5.26 0.35 19.23
N HIS A 118 -5.33 0.67 20.52
CA HIS A 118 -4.28 1.28 21.36
C HIS A 118 -3.03 0.40 21.61
N GLY A 119 -2.61 -0.41 20.62
CA GLY A 119 -1.45 -1.29 20.72
C GLY A 119 -0.94 -1.84 19.40
N GLU A 120 -1.38 -1.32 18.26
CA GLU A 120 -0.84 -1.72 16.95
C GLU A 120 0.43 -0.94 16.62
N LEU A 121 1.50 -1.67 16.31
CA LEU A 121 2.79 -1.11 15.91
C LEU A 121 2.66 -0.28 14.62
N HIS A 122 3.46 0.78 14.53
CA HIS A 122 3.54 1.61 13.34
C HIS A 122 3.98 0.79 12.11
N PRO A 123 3.25 0.81 10.97
CA PRO A 123 3.55 -0.03 9.81
C PRO A 123 4.97 0.14 9.24
N LEU A 124 5.52 1.35 9.30
CA LEU A 124 6.91 1.62 8.89
C LEU A 124 7.94 0.85 9.72
N ALA A 125 7.67 0.51 10.99
CA ALA A 125 8.62 -0.21 11.83
C ALA A 125 8.90 -1.62 11.31
N TRP A 126 7.87 -2.32 10.83
CA TRP A 126 8.02 -3.63 10.20
C TRP A 126 8.79 -3.56 8.88
N TRP A 127 8.57 -2.50 8.10
CA TRP A 127 9.33 -2.26 6.87
C TRP A 127 10.80 -1.93 7.17
N LEU A 128 11.09 -1.05 8.12
CA LEU A 128 12.48 -0.74 8.52
C LEU A 128 13.20 -1.96 9.11
N TRP A 129 12.51 -2.76 9.93
CA TRP A 129 13.03 -4.02 10.45
C TRP A 129 13.36 -5.01 9.32
N ALA A 130 12.43 -5.23 8.39
CA ALA A 130 12.63 -6.14 7.27
C ALA A 130 13.69 -5.65 6.26
N ILE A 131 13.81 -4.33 6.06
CA ILE A 131 14.92 -3.72 5.30
C ILE A 131 16.24 -4.00 6.01
N GLY A 132 16.32 -3.85 7.34
CA GLY A 132 17.50 -4.21 8.11
C GLY A 132 17.89 -5.69 7.95
N MET A 133 16.92 -6.60 8.06
CA MET A 133 17.14 -8.04 7.82
C MET A 133 17.57 -8.33 6.36
N ALA A 134 17.06 -7.60 5.37
CA ALA A 134 17.48 -7.72 3.97
C ALA A 134 18.89 -7.16 3.73
N THR A 135 19.26 -6.04 4.37
CA THR A 135 20.62 -5.50 4.35
C THR A 135 21.60 -6.45 5.01
N ALA A 136 21.21 -7.08 6.12
CA ALA A 136 21.97 -8.17 6.74
C ALA A 136 22.18 -9.34 5.75
N ALA A 137 21.10 -9.93 5.22
CA ALA A 137 21.19 -11.02 4.24
C ALA A 137 22.00 -10.64 2.97
N SER A 138 22.05 -9.36 2.60
CA SER A 138 22.86 -8.88 1.48
C SER A 138 24.37 -8.93 1.75
N ARG A 139 24.81 -8.99 3.02
CA ARG A 139 26.22 -8.92 3.43
C ARG A 139 26.81 -10.26 3.90
N THR A 140 26.17 -11.37 3.55
CA THR A 140 26.71 -12.72 3.78
C THR A 140 26.25 -13.71 2.70
N THR A 141 27.09 -14.70 2.42
CA THR A 141 26.72 -15.93 1.68
C THR A 141 26.75 -17.17 2.58
N ASN A 142 27.06 -17.02 3.88
CA ASN A 142 27.13 -18.10 4.84
C ASN A 142 25.73 -18.74 5.02
N PRO A 143 25.55 -20.04 4.68
CA PRO A 143 24.23 -20.67 4.69
C PRO A 143 23.61 -20.76 6.08
N LEU A 144 24.43 -20.87 7.13
CA LEU A 144 23.95 -20.96 8.51
C LEU A 144 23.37 -19.62 8.99
N LEU A 145 24.01 -18.51 8.64
CA LEU A 145 23.48 -17.16 8.92
C LEU A 145 22.22 -16.87 8.10
N LEU A 146 22.15 -17.30 6.84
CA LEU A 146 20.95 -17.13 6.00
C LEU A 146 19.77 -17.98 6.51
N LEU A 147 20.01 -19.23 6.91
CA LEU A 147 18.99 -20.08 7.55
C LEU A 147 18.54 -19.50 8.90
N LEU A 148 19.45 -18.94 9.70
CA LEU A 148 19.11 -18.24 10.95
C LEU A 148 18.24 -17.00 10.67
N ILE A 149 18.54 -16.21 9.64
CA ILE A 149 17.67 -15.10 9.19
C ILE A 149 16.27 -15.62 8.84
N ILE A 150 16.17 -16.68 8.03
CA ILE A 150 14.87 -17.29 7.66
C ILE A 150 14.12 -17.79 8.90
N ALA A 151 14.81 -18.38 9.89
CA ALA A 151 14.23 -18.82 11.14
C ALA A 151 13.71 -17.65 12.00
N VAL A 152 14.48 -16.56 12.14
CA VAL A 152 14.07 -15.33 12.83
C VAL A 152 12.83 -14.72 12.16
N LEU A 153 12.84 -14.59 10.83
CA LEU A 153 11.71 -14.10 10.04
C LEU A 153 10.47 -14.98 10.24
N GLY A 154 10.62 -16.31 10.14
CA GLY A 154 9.55 -17.27 10.32
C GLY A 154 8.96 -17.24 11.73
N TYR A 155 9.79 -17.16 12.76
CA TYR A 155 9.38 -17.08 14.16
C TYR A 155 8.62 -15.79 14.47
N VAL A 156 9.17 -14.63 14.09
CA VAL A 156 8.50 -13.33 14.28
C VAL A 156 7.17 -13.29 13.50
N VAL A 157 7.14 -13.82 12.27
CA VAL A 157 5.89 -13.93 11.51
C VAL A 157 4.88 -14.86 12.20
N ALA A 158 5.30 -16.00 12.73
CA ALA A 158 4.43 -16.92 13.46
C ALA A 158 3.85 -16.31 14.75
N ALA A 159 4.71 -15.72 15.60
CA ALA A 159 4.33 -15.16 16.89
C ALA A 159 3.36 -13.96 16.82
N ARG A 160 3.32 -13.26 15.67
CA ARG A 160 2.62 -11.98 15.50
C ARG A 160 1.30 -12.07 14.72
N ARG A 161 0.91 -13.25 14.23
CA ARG A 161 -0.13 -13.41 13.20
C ARG A 161 -1.58 -13.38 13.73
N PRO A 162 -2.44 -12.48 13.23
CA PRO A 162 -3.89 -12.60 13.43
C PRO A 162 -4.46 -13.76 12.60
N ALA A 163 -5.34 -14.57 13.21
CA ALA A 163 -5.54 -15.96 12.83
C ALA A 163 -6.22 -16.25 11.47
N GLN A 164 -7.01 -15.34 10.89
CA GLN A 164 -8.10 -15.73 9.99
C GLN A 164 -7.86 -15.61 8.46
N GLY A 165 -6.63 -15.41 7.97
CA GLY A 165 -6.42 -15.51 6.51
C GLY A 165 -5.01 -15.28 5.97
N TRP A 166 -4.19 -14.51 6.66
CA TRP A 166 -2.86 -14.12 6.15
C TRP A 166 -1.80 -15.22 6.27
N ALA A 167 -2.10 -16.33 6.96
CA ALA A 167 -1.21 -17.48 7.13
C ALA A 167 -0.63 -17.99 5.80
N ARG A 168 -1.48 -18.08 4.77
CA ARG A 168 -1.12 -18.52 3.41
C ARG A 168 -0.12 -17.61 2.69
N GLY A 169 -0.10 -16.31 3.00
CA GLY A 169 0.77 -15.33 2.34
C GLY A 169 2.26 -15.66 2.50
N PHE A 170 2.77 -15.72 3.74
CA PHE A 170 4.19 -16.03 3.98
C PHE A 170 4.58 -17.44 3.50
N ARG A 171 3.67 -18.43 3.58
CA ARG A 171 3.94 -19.77 3.04
C ARG A 171 4.18 -19.71 1.53
N ALA A 172 3.46 -18.86 0.79
CA ALA A 172 3.72 -18.65 -0.63
C ALA A 172 5.11 -18.02 -0.88
N TYR A 173 5.56 -17.09 -0.03
CA TYR A 173 6.93 -16.52 -0.12
C TYR A 173 8.02 -17.55 0.21
N LEU A 174 7.82 -18.43 1.20
CA LEU A 174 8.74 -19.54 1.48
C LEU A 174 8.83 -20.53 0.30
N ILE A 175 7.68 -20.91 -0.28
CA ILE A 175 7.62 -21.78 -1.47
C ILE A 175 8.31 -21.09 -2.66
N LEU A 176 8.05 -19.80 -2.89
CA LEU A 176 8.69 -19.05 -3.97
C LEU A 176 10.21 -18.92 -3.75
N GLY A 177 10.66 -18.75 -2.50
CA GLY A 177 12.08 -18.80 -2.15
C GLY A 177 12.71 -20.15 -2.48
N LEU A 178 12.08 -21.26 -2.09
CA LEU A 178 12.54 -22.61 -2.43
C LEU A 178 12.58 -22.85 -3.95
N VAL A 179 11.58 -22.35 -4.69
CA VAL A 179 11.57 -22.39 -6.16
C VAL A 179 12.72 -21.57 -6.77
N VAL A 180 13.05 -20.40 -6.21
CA VAL A 180 14.22 -19.61 -6.63
C VAL A 180 15.52 -20.36 -6.40
N VAL A 181 15.69 -21.03 -5.24
CA VAL A 181 16.85 -21.91 -4.98
C VAL A 181 16.91 -23.02 -6.02
N ALA A 182 15.82 -23.78 -6.20
CA ALA A 182 15.77 -24.90 -7.13
C ALA A 182 16.10 -24.47 -8.59
N ILE A 183 15.54 -23.35 -9.05
CA ILE A 183 15.85 -22.79 -10.38
C ILE A 183 17.33 -22.37 -10.46
N ARG A 184 17.88 -21.67 -9.44
CA ARG A 184 19.30 -21.27 -9.40
C ARG A 184 20.22 -22.49 -9.49
N THR A 185 19.95 -23.52 -8.71
CA THR A 185 20.73 -24.78 -8.68
C THR A 185 20.61 -25.55 -10.00
N VAL A 186 19.41 -25.67 -10.57
CA VAL A 186 19.20 -26.36 -11.86
C VAL A 186 19.88 -25.61 -13.01
N PHE A 187 19.80 -24.27 -13.05
CA PHE A 187 20.55 -23.47 -14.02
C PHE A 187 22.06 -23.65 -13.84
N HIS A 188 22.57 -23.72 -12.62
CA HIS A 188 23.99 -24.04 -12.41
C HIS A 188 24.36 -25.45 -12.86
N ILE A 189 23.50 -26.46 -12.68
CA ILE A 189 23.77 -27.83 -13.19
C ILE A 189 23.79 -27.87 -14.73
N ILE A 190 22.97 -27.06 -15.41
CA ILE A 190 22.86 -27.03 -16.88
C ILE A 190 23.96 -26.18 -17.54
N PHE A 191 24.33 -25.05 -16.94
CA PHE A 191 25.24 -24.04 -17.52
C PHE A 191 26.59 -23.91 -16.76
N GLY A 192 26.78 -24.63 -15.65
CA GLY A 192 27.97 -24.56 -14.82
C GLY A 192 29.14 -25.33 -15.42
N GLY A 193 30.08 -24.60 -16.03
CA GLY A 193 31.40 -25.14 -16.36
C GLY A 193 32.17 -25.50 -15.09
N GLY A 194 32.95 -26.59 -15.15
CA GLY A 194 33.60 -27.22 -14.00
C GLY A 194 34.64 -26.36 -13.27
N LEU A 195 34.17 -25.48 -12.40
CA LEU A 195 34.94 -24.78 -11.38
C LEU A 195 34.85 -25.59 -10.08
N GLY A 196 35.91 -26.32 -9.74
CA GLY A 196 35.94 -27.22 -8.57
C GLY A 196 36.81 -28.44 -8.81
N GLU A 197 37.52 -28.90 -7.78
CA GLU A 197 38.38 -30.09 -7.86
C GLU A 197 37.53 -31.37 -7.67
N THR A 198 36.46 -31.28 -6.88
CA THR A 198 35.61 -32.41 -6.51
C THR A 198 34.44 -32.60 -7.48
N VAL A 199 34.67 -33.31 -8.59
CA VAL A 199 33.62 -33.61 -9.58
C VAL A 199 32.66 -34.69 -9.08
N LEU A 200 31.38 -34.33 -8.91
CA LEU A 200 30.29 -35.24 -8.51
C LEU A 200 29.70 -36.00 -9.71
N VAL A 201 29.39 -35.30 -10.79
CA VAL A 201 28.71 -35.85 -11.99
C VAL A 201 29.28 -35.19 -13.24
N ARG A 202 29.51 -35.96 -14.30
CA ARG A 202 29.85 -35.42 -15.63
C ARG A 202 28.65 -35.56 -16.55
N LEU A 203 28.02 -34.45 -16.90
CA LEU A 203 27.00 -34.40 -17.96
C LEU A 203 27.70 -34.35 -19.33
N PRO A 204 27.13 -34.99 -20.37
CA PRO A 204 27.68 -34.92 -21.72
C PRO A 204 27.70 -33.46 -22.21
N GLU A 205 28.88 -32.99 -22.61
CA GLU A 205 29.06 -31.63 -23.11
C GLU A 205 28.47 -31.51 -24.52
N LEU A 206 27.44 -30.69 -24.69
CA LEU A 206 27.02 -30.27 -26.03
C LEU A 206 27.94 -29.12 -26.46
N ARG A 207 28.79 -29.36 -27.46
CA ARG A 207 29.50 -28.29 -28.17
C ARG A 207 28.48 -27.48 -28.98
N LEU A 208 28.22 -26.25 -28.57
CA LEU A 208 27.38 -25.34 -29.35
C LEU A 208 28.14 -24.81 -30.57
N PRO A 209 27.42 -24.40 -31.64
CA PRO A 209 28.05 -23.81 -32.81
C PRO A 209 28.72 -22.47 -32.47
N GLU A 210 29.62 -22.00 -33.33
CA GLU A 210 30.57 -20.92 -33.01
C GLU A 210 29.94 -19.61 -32.52
N TRP A 211 28.72 -19.28 -32.94
CA TRP A 211 27.95 -18.12 -32.45
C TRP A 211 27.58 -18.19 -30.96
N ALA A 212 27.69 -19.36 -30.32
CA ALA A 212 27.45 -19.59 -28.90
C ALA A 212 28.63 -20.28 -28.19
N ALA A 213 29.84 -20.24 -28.77
CA ALA A 213 31.04 -20.91 -28.23
C ALA A 213 31.44 -20.47 -26.80
N GLY A 214 30.95 -19.32 -26.32
CA GLY A 214 31.15 -18.85 -24.94
C GLY A 214 30.21 -19.48 -23.89
N ILE A 215 29.21 -20.27 -24.30
CA ILE A 215 28.25 -20.91 -23.39
C ILE A 215 28.43 -22.42 -23.48
N ARG A 216 28.87 -23.06 -22.38
CA ARG A 216 28.93 -24.52 -22.28
C ARG A 216 27.61 -25.03 -21.71
N LEU A 217 26.94 -25.94 -22.42
CA LEU A 217 25.81 -26.71 -21.89
C LEU A 217 26.32 -28.09 -21.43
N GLY A 218 26.10 -28.41 -20.16
CA GLY A 218 26.67 -29.57 -19.51
C GLY A 218 28.16 -29.42 -19.18
N GLY A 219 28.76 -30.52 -18.70
CA GLY A 219 30.13 -30.56 -18.19
C GLY A 219 30.24 -31.24 -16.83
N ALA A 220 31.39 -31.05 -16.19
CA ALA A 220 31.65 -31.55 -14.84
C ALA A 220 30.95 -30.68 -13.78
N VAL A 221 29.92 -31.22 -13.13
CA VAL A 221 29.29 -30.64 -11.95
C VAL A 221 30.16 -30.93 -10.73
N SER A 222 30.76 -29.88 -10.19
CA SER A 222 31.60 -29.92 -9.00
C SER A 222 30.78 -29.73 -7.71
N ALA A 223 31.26 -30.26 -6.59
CA ALA A 223 30.66 -30.01 -5.28
C ALA A 223 30.78 -28.54 -4.88
N GLU A 224 31.92 -27.92 -5.21
CA GLU A 224 32.25 -26.51 -5.01
C GLU A 224 31.30 -25.59 -5.78
N GLY A 225 31.08 -25.89 -7.08
CA GLY A 225 30.14 -25.16 -7.93
C GLY A 225 28.71 -25.27 -7.40
N LEU A 226 28.26 -26.48 -7.10
CA LEU A 226 26.91 -26.74 -6.59
C LEU A 226 26.65 -26.03 -5.24
N ALA A 227 27.62 -26.04 -4.33
CA ALA A 227 27.56 -25.31 -3.07
C ALA A 227 27.49 -23.79 -3.28
N SER A 228 28.31 -23.24 -4.19
CA SER A 228 28.29 -21.79 -4.47
C SER A 228 26.94 -21.33 -5.04
N ALA A 229 26.35 -22.12 -5.95
CA ALA A 229 25.04 -21.85 -6.53
C ALA A 229 23.91 -21.98 -5.50
N LEU A 230 24.02 -22.94 -4.57
CA LEU A 230 23.09 -23.10 -3.46
C LEU A 230 23.16 -21.92 -2.48
N TYR A 231 24.36 -21.44 -2.13
CA TYR A 231 24.57 -20.31 -1.21
C TYR A 231 24.00 -19.01 -1.81
N ASP A 232 24.28 -18.75 -3.09
CA ASP A 232 23.68 -17.62 -3.82
C ASP A 232 22.15 -17.73 -3.94
N GLY A 233 21.65 -18.93 -4.26
CA GLY A 233 20.20 -19.19 -4.34
C GLY A 233 19.51 -18.93 -3.01
N LEU A 234 20.11 -19.39 -1.92
CA LEU A 234 19.63 -19.20 -0.55
C LEU A 234 19.67 -17.71 -0.16
N ARG A 235 20.69 -16.95 -0.57
CA ARG A 235 20.77 -15.50 -0.37
C ARG A 235 19.63 -14.77 -1.08
N LEU A 236 19.38 -15.08 -2.35
CA LEU A 236 18.26 -14.53 -3.12
C LEU A 236 16.89 -14.90 -2.51
N ALA A 237 16.72 -16.16 -2.09
CA ALA A 237 15.52 -16.61 -1.40
C ALA A 237 15.30 -15.88 -0.07
N THR A 238 16.37 -15.65 0.71
CA THR A 238 16.31 -14.93 1.98
C THR A 238 15.85 -13.48 1.78
N LEU A 239 16.38 -12.78 0.78
CA LEU A 239 15.94 -11.41 0.43
C LEU A 239 14.45 -11.37 0.05
N LEU A 240 13.98 -12.33 -0.73
CA LEU A 240 12.57 -12.48 -1.08
C LEU A 240 11.69 -12.76 0.16
N ILE A 241 12.15 -13.60 1.08
CA ILE A 241 11.45 -13.92 2.34
C ILE A 241 11.40 -12.70 3.27
N CYS A 242 12.43 -11.84 3.29
CA CYS A 242 12.38 -10.55 4.01
C CYS A 242 11.25 -9.65 3.51
N VAL A 243 11.09 -9.53 2.18
CA VAL A 243 9.97 -8.78 1.57
C VAL A 243 8.62 -9.44 1.91
N GLY A 244 8.56 -10.77 1.87
CA GLY A 244 7.39 -11.54 2.29
C GLY A 244 6.99 -11.31 3.76
N ALA A 245 7.97 -11.21 4.66
CA ALA A 245 7.74 -10.86 6.07
C ALA A 245 7.19 -9.44 6.19
N ALA A 246 7.79 -8.45 5.52
CA ALA A 246 7.32 -7.06 5.53
C ALA A 246 5.85 -6.94 5.07
N VAL A 247 5.51 -7.57 3.94
CA VAL A 247 4.16 -7.57 3.35
C VAL A 247 3.15 -8.31 4.22
N THR A 248 3.57 -9.30 5.01
CA THR A 248 2.67 -10.07 5.89
C THR A 248 2.57 -9.56 7.33
N LEU A 249 3.47 -8.66 7.76
CA LEU A 249 3.45 -8.01 9.07
C LEU A 249 2.87 -6.59 9.03
N ALA A 250 3.03 -5.86 7.92
CA ALA A 250 2.51 -4.50 7.75
C ALA A 250 1.22 -4.48 6.93
N GLU A 251 0.15 -3.85 7.44
CA GLU A 251 -1.06 -3.62 6.64
C GLU A 251 -0.84 -2.50 5.60
N PRO A 252 -0.90 -2.77 4.27
CA PRO A 252 -0.57 -1.78 3.24
C PRO A 252 -1.48 -0.54 3.29
N ARG A 253 -2.75 -0.72 3.67
CA ARG A 253 -3.71 0.38 3.84
C ARG A 253 -3.34 1.33 4.98
N ARG A 254 -2.76 0.81 6.06
CA ARG A 254 -2.23 1.63 7.17
C ARG A 254 -0.95 2.34 6.73
N LEU A 255 -0.03 1.65 6.04
CA LEU A 255 1.20 2.24 5.50
C LEU A 255 0.93 3.50 4.64
N LEU A 256 -0.05 3.43 3.72
CA LEU A 256 -0.44 4.57 2.89
C LEU A 256 -1.00 5.77 3.69
N ARG A 257 -1.63 5.53 4.84
CA ARG A 257 -2.09 6.61 5.74
C ARG A 257 -0.96 7.28 6.52
N THR A 258 0.17 6.58 6.69
CA THR A 258 1.37 7.12 7.36
C THR A 258 2.28 7.94 6.43
N LEU A 259 1.94 8.05 5.14
CA LEU A 259 2.71 8.85 4.19
C LEU A 259 2.78 10.33 4.59
N PRO A 260 3.95 11.00 4.43
CA PRO A 260 4.10 12.41 4.72
C PRO A 260 3.18 13.26 3.85
N GLY A 261 2.77 14.44 4.33
CA GLY A 261 1.87 15.34 3.61
C GLY A 261 2.33 15.68 2.19
N ALA A 262 3.63 15.69 1.92
CA ALA A 262 4.21 15.90 0.59
C ALA A 262 3.71 14.90 -0.47
N LEU A 263 3.30 13.70 -0.05
CA LEU A 263 2.83 12.60 -0.90
C LEU A 263 1.31 12.41 -0.81
N TYR A 264 0.56 13.36 -0.23
CA TYR A 264 -0.87 13.23 0.01
C TYR A 264 -1.67 12.94 -1.26
N GLU A 265 -1.39 13.63 -2.37
CA GLU A 265 -2.08 13.43 -3.65
C GLU A 265 -1.85 12.02 -4.20
N LEU A 266 -0.61 11.52 -4.15
CA LEU A 266 -0.26 10.16 -4.54
C LEU A 266 -0.91 9.12 -3.63
N GLY A 267 -0.83 9.32 -2.30
CA GLY A 267 -1.45 8.44 -1.31
C GLY A 267 -2.97 8.37 -1.47
N LEU A 268 -3.62 9.49 -1.77
CA LEU A 268 -5.05 9.58 -2.07
C LEU A 268 -5.42 8.77 -3.32
N VAL A 269 -4.69 8.95 -4.43
CA VAL A 269 -4.90 8.19 -5.67
C VAL A 269 -4.74 6.69 -5.42
N VAL A 270 -3.69 6.26 -4.71
CA VAL A 270 -3.44 4.83 -4.42
C VAL A 270 -4.50 4.25 -3.47
N VAL A 271 -4.91 4.98 -2.43
CA VAL A 271 -5.98 4.53 -1.50
C VAL A 271 -7.32 4.41 -2.24
N VAL A 272 -7.66 5.37 -3.10
CA VAL A 272 -8.86 5.32 -3.95
C VAL A 272 -8.81 4.11 -4.89
N ALA A 273 -7.68 3.89 -5.58
CA ALA A 273 -7.49 2.74 -6.47
C ALA A 273 -7.64 1.40 -5.74
N ILE A 274 -7.00 1.23 -4.57
CA ILE A 274 -7.08 0.00 -3.75
C ILE A 274 -8.51 -0.24 -3.21
N SER A 275 -9.27 0.81 -2.92
CA SER A 275 -10.67 0.70 -2.49
C SER A 275 -11.63 0.37 -3.63
N LEU A 276 -11.36 0.84 -4.86
CA LEU A 276 -12.16 0.57 -6.06
C LEU A 276 -11.85 -0.80 -6.68
N ALA A 277 -10.60 -1.28 -6.58
CA ALA A 277 -10.15 -2.56 -7.14
C ALA A 277 -11.10 -3.76 -6.87
N PRO A 278 -11.52 -4.07 -5.62
CA PRO A 278 -12.45 -5.19 -5.38
C PRO A 278 -13.81 -4.99 -6.06
N GLN A 279 -14.29 -3.75 -6.15
CA GLN A 279 -15.56 -3.44 -6.81
C GLN A 279 -15.49 -3.63 -8.33
N LEU A 280 -14.34 -3.34 -8.94
CA LEU A 280 -14.07 -3.58 -10.36
C LEU A 280 -13.99 -5.09 -10.66
N VAL A 281 -13.32 -5.86 -9.80
CA VAL A 281 -13.27 -7.33 -9.90
C VAL A 281 -14.68 -7.92 -9.82
N GLU A 282 -15.48 -7.51 -8.83
CA GLU A 282 -16.86 -7.99 -8.70
C GLU A 282 -17.72 -7.59 -9.91
N SER A 283 -17.56 -6.36 -10.42
CA SER A 283 -18.28 -5.90 -11.62
C SER A 283 -17.88 -6.72 -12.86
N ALA A 284 -16.59 -7.03 -13.04
CA ALA A 284 -16.12 -7.89 -14.12
C ALA A 284 -16.62 -9.34 -13.98
N LEU A 285 -16.69 -9.88 -12.76
CA LEU A 285 -17.27 -11.20 -12.48
C LEU A 285 -18.78 -11.22 -12.78
N ARG A 286 -19.52 -10.16 -12.44
CA ARG A 286 -20.94 -10.01 -12.79
C ARG A 286 -21.15 -9.98 -14.30
N VAL A 287 -20.37 -9.18 -15.04
CA VAL A 287 -20.39 -9.15 -16.51
C VAL A 287 -20.05 -10.54 -17.09
N ARG A 288 -19.04 -11.23 -16.57
CA ARG A 288 -18.68 -12.59 -17.02
C ARG A 288 -19.82 -13.60 -16.82
N ARG A 289 -20.49 -13.58 -15.66
CA ARG A 289 -21.65 -14.44 -15.37
C ARG A 289 -22.82 -14.14 -16.31
N ALA A 290 -23.19 -12.86 -16.47
CA ALA A 290 -24.27 -12.45 -17.36
C ALA A 290 -24.04 -12.84 -18.83
N ARG A 291 -22.78 -12.96 -19.27
CA ARG A 291 -22.42 -13.39 -20.62
C ARG A 291 -22.38 -14.91 -20.79
N ALA A 292 -22.00 -15.66 -19.75
CA ALA A 292 -22.17 -17.11 -19.73
C ALA A 292 -23.66 -17.50 -19.90
N LEU A 293 -24.58 -16.78 -19.25
CA LEU A 293 -26.03 -16.95 -19.42
C LEU A 293 -26.55 -16.60 -20.84
N ARG A 294 -25.77 -15.87 -21.65
CA ARG A 294 -26.10 -15.52 -23.04
C ARG A 294 -25.36 -16.39 -24.06
N GLY A 295 -24.87 -17.57 -23.66
CA GLY A 295 -24.07 -18.47 -24.50
C GLY A 295 -22.68 -17.95 -24.90
N ALA A 296 -22.30 -16.73 -24.48
CA ALA A 296 -21.08 -16.06 -24.90
C ALA A 296 -19.88 -16.43 -24.01
N SER A 297 -19.58 -17.74 -23.92
CA SER A 297 -18.53 -18.35 -23.08
C SER A 297 -17.12 -18.35 -23.69
N GLY A 298 -16.94 -17.73 -24.88
CA GLY A 298 -15.70 -17.76 -25.65
C GLY A 298 -14.47 -17.26 -24.89
N ARG A 299 -13.31 -17.87 -25.18
CA ARG A 299 -11.99 -17.50 -24.64
C ARG A 299 -11.24 -16.57 -25.63
N GLY A 300 -10.23 -15.84 -25.15
CA GLY A 300 -9.33 -15.03 -25.99
C GLY A 300 -9.65 -13.52 -26.06
N LEU A 301 -8.90 -12.79 -26.89
CA LEU A 301 -8.87 -11.31 -26.92
C LEU A 301 -10.24 -10.66 -27.17
N ARG A 302 -11.08 -11.27 -28.02
CA ARG A 302 -12.45 -10.79 -28.29
C ARG A 302 -13.33 -10.85 -27.03
N ALA A 303 -13.12 -11.83 -26.15
CA ALA A 303 -13.80 -11.93 -24.86
C ALA A 303 -13.29 -10.86 -23.87
N VAL A 304 -11.96 -10.62 -23.82
CA VAL A 304 -11.35 -9.55 -23.02
C VAL A 304 -11.93 -8.19 -23.39
N ARG A 305 -11.95 -7.82 -24.69
CA ARG A 305 -12.53 -6.53 -25.15
C ARG A 305 -13.98 -6.35 -24.71
N SER A 306 -14.77 -7.41 -24.75
CA SER A 306 -16.21 -7.37 -24.50
C SER A 306 -16.62 -7.58 -23.03
N ILE A 307 -15.68 -7.90 -22.14
CA ILE A 307 -15.82 -7.71 -20.68
C ILE A 307 -15.24 -6.34 -20.27
N GLY A 308 -14.11 -5.96 -20.87
CA GLY A 308 -13.38 -4.72 -20.57
C GLY A 308 -14.18 -3.46 -20.89
N MET A 309 -14.81 -3.35 -22.06
CA MET A 309 -15.57 -2.15 -22.43
C MET A 309 -16.71 -1.81 -21.45
N PRO A 310 -17.61 -2.73 -21.06
CA PRO A 310 -18.62 -2.45 -20.03
C PRO A 310 -18.02 -2.07 -18.66
N VAL A 311 -16.95 -2.74 -18.24
CA VAL A 311 -16.30 -2.46 -16.94
C VAL A 311 -15.60 -1.10 -16.96
N LEU A 312 -14.99 -0.70 -18.07
CA LEU A 312 -14.37 0.60 -18.26
C LEU A 312 -15.41 1.73 -18.24
N ALA A 313 -16.55 1.56 -18.92
CA ALA A 313 -17.66 2.52 -18.87
C ALA A 313 -18.17 2.70 -17.42
N MET A 314 -18.39 1.59 -16.69
CA MET A 314 -18.77 1.63 -15.27
C MET A 314 -17.69 2.25 -14.37
N ALA A 315 -16.41 2.10 -14.70
CA ALA A 315 -15.31 2.70 -13.95
C ALA A 315 -15.22 4.21 -14.19
N LEU A 316 -15.45 4.67 -15.43
CA LEU A 316 -15.46 6.09 -15.78
C LEU A 316 -16.61 6.83 -15.09
N ASP A 317 -17.82 6.28 -15.09
CA ASP A 317 -18.98 6.87 -14.42
C ASP A 317 -18.78 7.00 -12.89
N ARG A 318 -18.18 5.98 -12.27
CA ARG A 318 -17.73 6.04 -10.86
C ARG A 318 -16.61 7.05 -10.62
N ALA A 319 -15.68 7.21 -11.56
CA ALA A 319 -14.61 8.19 -11.45
C ALA A 319 -15.14 9.63 -11.52
N VAL A 320 -16.10 9.91 -12.42
CA VAL A 320 -16.76 11.22 -12.55
C VAL A 320 -17.58 11.56 -11.30
N SER A 321 -18.41 10.63 -10.82
CA SER A 321 -19.20 10.84 -9.60
C SER A 321 -18.33 10.97 -8.34
N LEU A 322 -17.24 10.21 -8.22
CA LEU A 322 -16.27 10.38 -7.14
C LEU A 322 -15.55 11.73 -7.22
N ALA A 323 -15.14 12.18 -8.41
CA ALA A 323 -14.50 13.47 -8.61
C ALA A 323 -15.41 14.63 -8.19
N ALA A 324 -16.69 14.60 -8.58
CA ALA A 324 -17.68 15.60 -8.16
C ALA A 324 -17.87 15.62 -6.63
N ALA A 325 -17.94 14.45 -5.99
CA ALA A 325 -18.04 14.35 -4.53
C ALA A 325 -16.76 14.80 -3.79
N MET A 326 -15.59 14.69 -4.44
CA MET A 326 -14.32 15.18 -3.91
C MET A 326 -14.19 16.71 -4.03
N ASP A 327 -14.59 17.29 -5.16
CA ASP A 327 -14.59 18.75 -5.37
C ASP A 327 -15.57 19.45 -4.41
N ALA A 328 -16.77 18.91 -4.24
CA ALA A 328 -17.75 19.40 -3.25
C ALA A 328 -17.24 19.37 -1.80
N ARG A 329 -16.30 18.47 -1.48
CA ARG A 329 -15.62 18.39 -0.17
C ARG A 329 -14.33 19.24 -0.09
N GLY A 330 -13.98 19.96 -1.15
CA GLY A 330 -12.81 20.84 -1.23
C GLY A 330 -11.47 20.11 -1.41
N TYR A 331 -11.45 18.85 -1.86
CA TYR A 331 -10.21 18.18 -2.23
C TYR A 331 -9.57 18.91 -3.43
N GLY A 332 -8.23 18.95 -3.48
CA GLY A 332 -7.49 19.61 -4.56
C GLY A 332 -7.20 21.10 -4.35
N ARG A 333 -7.77 21.75 -3.32
CA ARG A 333 -7.32 23.08 -2.87
C ARG A 333 -5.93 23.00 -2.24
N SER A 334 -4.90 23.12 -3.06
CA SER A 334 -3.54 23.41 -2.62
C SER A 334 -3.47 24.87 -2.13
N GLY A 335 -2.83 25.09 -0.98
CA GLY A 335 -2.48 26.44 -0.56
C GLY A 335 -1.49 27.07 -1.57
N SER A 336 -1.56 28.37 -1.80
CA SER A 336 -0.67 29.06 -2.74
C SER A 336 0.78 29.08 -2.23
N VAL A 337 1.57 28.06 -2.59
CA VAL A 337 2.96 27.92 -2.15
C VAL A 337 3.89 28.80 -2.97
N SER A 338 4.83 29.48 -2.30
CA SER A 338 5.87 30.26 -2.99
C SER A 338 6.72 29.38 -3.93
N ALA A 339 7.17 29.97 -5.04
CA ALA A 339 8.05 29.28 -5.99
C ALA A 339 9.39 28.87 -5.34
N GLY A 340 9.86 29.64 -4.35
CA GLY A 340 11.06 29.33 -3.57
C GLY A 340 10.95 28.01 -2.81
N THR A 341 9.88 27.82 -2.02
CA THR A 341 9.65 26.57 -1.27
C THR A 341 9.48 25.36 -2.20
N ARG A 342 8.91 25.56 -3.40
CA ARG A 342 8.84 24.51 -4.43
C ARG A 342 10.22 24.10 -4.94
N ARG A 343 11.08 25.07 -5.29
CA ARG A 343 12.47 24.82 -5.72
C ARG A 343 13.30 24.18 -4.60
N LEU A 344 13.19 24.67 -3.36
CA LEU A 344 13.89 24.11 -2.20
C LEU A 344 13.52 22.64 -1.97
N THR A 345 12.23 22.28 -2.03
CA THR A 345 11.84 20.88 -1.86
C THR A 345 12.30 20.00 -3.03
N ALA A 346 12.26 20.50 -4.27
CA ALA A 346 12.80 19.77 -5.41
C ALA A 346 14.31 19.53 -5.25
N GLY A 347 15.08 20.55 -4.84
CA GLY A 347 16.50 20.44 -4.55
C GLY A 347 16.80 19.44 -3.42
N LEU A 348 16.09 19.52 -2.29
CA LEU A 348 16.23 18.59 -1.17
C LEU A 348 15.90 17.13 -1.54
N LEU A 349 14.87 16.91 -2.37
CA LEU A 349 14.51 15.56 -2.82
C LEU A 349 15.50 15.02 -3.86
N LEU A 350 16.02 15.85 -4.77
CA LEU A 350 17.07 15.46 -5.73
C LEU A 350 18.39 15.16 -5.02
N MET A 351 18.82 16.04 -4.09
CA MET A 351 19.99 15.83 -3.24
C MET A 351 19.84 14.57 -2.38
N GLY A 352 18.66 14.35 -1.81
CA GLY A 352 18.34 13.14 -1.05
C GLY A 352 18.42 11.88 -1.90
N LEU A 353 17.84 11.89 -3.11
CA LEU A 353 17.91 10.77 -4.05
C LEU A 353 19.35 10.45 -4.50
N LEU A 354 20.14 11.49 -4.82
CA LEU A 354 21.54 11.33 -5.18
C LEU A 354 22.37 10.80 -4.00
N GLY A 355 22.24 11.38 -2.81
CA GLY A 355 22.93 10.93 -1.60
C GLY A 355 22.55 9.50 -1.21
N LEU A 356 21.27 9.11 -1.34
CA LEU A 356 20.83 7.73 -1.13
C LEU A 356 21.41 6.77 -2.19
N SER A 357 21.47 7.18 -3.46
CA SER A 357 22.04 6.35 -4.54
C SER A 357 23.54 6.14 -4.35
N LEU A 358 24.31 7.21 -4.13
CA LEU A 358 25.75 7.15 -3.89
C LEU A 358 26.06 6.42 -2.57
N GLY A 359 25.30 6.69 -1.52
CA GLY A 359 25.48 6.04 -0.22
C GLY A 359 25.16 4.55 -0.25
N ALA A 360 24.08 4.14 -0.92
CA ALA A 360 23.76 2.73 -1.11
C ALA A 360 24.86 2.03 -1.92
N TYR A 361 25.36 2.64 -2.99
CA TYR A 361 26.48 2.12 -3.76
C TYR A 361 27.75 1.98 -2.91
N GLY A 362 28.15 3.02 -2.17
CA GLY A 362 29.33 2.98 -1.30
C GLY A 362 29.22 2.00 -0.11
N VAL A 363 28.00 1.65 0.32
CA VAL A 363 27.77 0.64 1.36
C VAL A 363 27.69 -0.79 0.81
N LEU A 364 27.18 -0.98 -0.42
CA LEU A 364 26.90 -2.30 -1.00
C LEU A 364 27.94 -2.80 -2.01
N ALA A 365 28.55 -1.90 -2.79
CA ALA A 365 29.38 -2.25 -3.95
C ALA A 365 30.87 -1.87 -3.78
N ALA A 366 31.19 -0.84 -2.99
CA ALA A 366 32.56 -0.36 -2.80
C ALA A 366 32.96 -0.30 -1.30
N PRO A 367 33.09 -1.45 -0.61
CA PRO A 367 33.40 -1.50 0.83
C PRO A 367 34.71 -0.79 1.19
N GLU A 368 35.70 -0.81 0.29
CA GLU A 368 36.97 -0.07 0.35
C GLU A 368 36.76 1.44 0.57
N GLN A 369 35.71 2.01 -0.04
CA GLN A 369 35.35 3.44 0.04
C GLN A 369 34.42 3.72 1.24
N GLY A 370 34.50 2.87 2.26
CA GLY A 370 33.56 2.81 3.38
C GLY A 370 33.47 4.07 4.24
N SER A 371 34.45 4.99 4.13
CA SER A 371 34.46 6.32 4.74
C SER A 371 33.51 7.31 4.07
N VAL A 372 33.18 7.15 2.78
CA VAL A 372 32.31 8.05 2.01
C VAL A 372 30.87 7.49 1.89
N GLY A 373 30.71 6.17 1.82
CA GLY A 373 29.40 5.53 1.66
C GLY A 373 28.41 5.81 2.82
N LEU A 374 28.84 5.64 4.07
CA LEU A 374 27.98 5.90 5.24
C LEU A 374 27.56 7.38 5.41
N PRO A 375 28.45 8.39 5.35
CA PRO A 375 28.03 9.78 5.48
C PRO A 375 27.20 10.26 4.28
N SER A 376 27.49 9.82 3.05
CA SER A 376 26.66 10.18 1.89
C SER A 376 25.25 9.59 1.99
N LEU A 377 25.11 8.35 2.48
CA LEU A 377 23.81 7.75 2.80
C LEU A 377 23.05 8.57 3.86
N LEU A 378 23.73 8.98 4.95
CA LEU A 378 23.14 9.75 6.04
C LEU A 378 22.70 11.16 5.58
N VAL A 379 23.53 11.85 4.79
CA VAL A 379 23.17 13.12 4.15
C VAL A 379 21.98 12.94 3.20
N GLY A 380 21.95 11.85 2.43
CA GLY A 380 20.82 11.49 1.56
C GLY A 380 19.51 11.32 2.33
N VAL A 381 19.54 10.54 3.42
CA VAL A 381 18.39 10.33 4.33
C VAL A 381 17.93 11.68 4.91
N LEU A 382 18.84 12.49 5.46
CA LEU A 382 18.50 13.78 6.05
C LEU A 382 17.91 14.76 5.03
N ALA A 383 18.48 14.85 3.82
CA ALA A 383 17.96 15.69 2.75
C ALA A 383 16.58 15.22 2.27
N CYS A 384 16.34 13.90 2.14
CA CYS A 384 15.02 13.35 1.87
C CYS A 384 14.00 13.68 2.97
N VAL A 385 14.36 13.47 4.25
CA VAL A 385 13.48 13.77 5.39
C VAL A 385 13.16 15.26 5.46
N ALA A 386 14.15 16.15 5.28
CA ALA A 386 13.96 17.58 5.22
C ALA A 386 13.07 17.99 4.04
N GLY A 387 13.29 17.44 2.84
CA GLY A 387 12.47 17.66 1.66
C GLY A 387 11.01 17.24 1.87
N LEU A 388 10.78 16.07 2.46
CA LEU A 388 9.43 15.59 2.79
C LEU A 388 8.78 16.41 3.91
N ALA A 389 9.54 16.85 4.91
CA ALA A 389 9.05 17.70 6.00
C ALA A 389 8.64 19.09 5.50
N VAL A 390 9.52 19.79 4.78
CA VAL A 390 9.20 21.07 4.11
C VAL A 390 8.03 20.90 3.13
N GLY A 391 8.01 19.78 2.40
CA GLY A 391 6.92 19.45 1.49
C GLY A 391 5.58 19.18 2.15
N SER A 392 5.59 18.59 3.36
CA SER A 392 4.37 18.27 4.12
C SER A 392 3.63 19.50 4.65
N ARG A 393 4.36 20.59 4.94
CA ARG A 393 3.80 21.88 5.37
C ARG A 393 2.91 22.54 4.31
N ARG A 394 2.91 22.04 3.06
CA ARG A 394 2.05 22.52 1.96
C ARG A 394 0.58 22.09 2.08
N VAL A 395 0.27 21.03 2.83
CA VAL A 395 -1.07 20.44 2.87
C VAL A 395 -1.84 20.94 4.09
N LEU A 396 -2.80 21.83 3.84
CA LEU A 396 -3.79 22.29 4.83
C LEU A 396 -4.68 21.10 5.24
N ARG A 397 -4.40 20.50 6.40
CA ARG A 397 -5.19 19.40 6.97
C ARG A 397 -6.26 19.95 7.92
N SER A 398 -7.54 19.86 7.53
CA SER A 398 -8.66 20.41 8.32
C SER A 398 -8.92 19.66 9.63
N ARG A 399 -8.71 18.34 9.69
CA ARG A 399 -8.60 17.52 10.90
C ARG A 399 -7.81 16.23 10.60
N TYR A 400 -6.61 16.10 11.16
CA TYR A 400 -5.80 14.88 11.10
C TYR A 400 -5.30 14.53 12.49
N ARG A 401 -5.71 13.38 13.03
CA ARG A 401 -5.17 12.83 14.27
C ARG A 401 -3.98 11.94 13.90
N ALA A 402 -2.77 12.46 14.10
CA ALA A 402 -1.55 11.71 13.81
C ALA A 402 -1.48 10.43 14.65
N GLU A 403 -1.17 9.31 14.00
CA GLU A 403 -0.72 8.10 14.68
C GLU A 403 0.61 8.45 15.37
N ARG A 404 0.65 8.34 16.70
CA ARG A 404 1.84 8.73 17.48
C ARG A 404 2.91 7.65 17.32
N VAL A 405 4.17 8.07 17.24
CA VAL A 405 5.31 7.15 17.25
C VAL A 405 5.35 6.48 18.62
N ASP A 406 4.99 5.19 18.66
CA ASP A 406 5.08 4.35 19.86
C ASP A 406 6.57 3.96 20.07
N PRO A 407 7.18 4.14 21.26
CA PRO A 407 8.53 3.68 21.53
C PRO A 407 8.76 2.20 21.18
N ARG A 408 7.73 1.34 21.26
CA ARG A 408 7.83 -0.07 20.82
C ARG A 408 8.08 -0.19 19.31
N SER A 409 7.50 0.70 18.52
CA SER A 409 7.72 0.73 17.07
C SER A 409 9.13 1.20 16.71
N ALA A 410 9.71 2.13 17.50
CA ALA A 410 11.12 2.48 17.38
C ALA A 410 12.04 1.30 17.76
N ALA A 411 11.74 0.56 18.83
CA ALA A 411 12.49 -0.62 19.25
C ALA A 411 12.49 -1.74 18.19
N VAL A 412 11.34 -2.01 17.55
CA VAL A 412 11.24 -2.97 16.44
C VAL A 412 12.07 -2.53 15.23
N ALA A 413 12.02 -1.26 14.83
CA ALA A 413 12.84 -0.75 13.74
C ALA A 413 14.35 -0.83 14.07
N ALA A 414 14.72 -0.46 15.31
CA ALA A 414 16.09 -0.49 15.79
C ALA A 414 16.66 -1.92 15.83
N SER A 415 15.89 -2.93 16.24
CA SER A 415 16.41 -4.30 16.34
C SER A 415 16.83 -4.90 15.00
N GLY A 416 16.11 -4.58 13.91
CA GLY A 416 16.50 -4.99 12.55
C GLY A 416 17.69 -4.18 12.03
N MET A 417 17.80 -2.91 12.43
CA MET A 417 18.97 -2.07 12.12
C MET A 417 20.23 -2.56 12.84
N VAL A 418 20.11 -3.07 14.08
CA VAL A 418 21.22 -3.69 14.82
C VAL A 418 21.73 -4.95 14.08
N ALA A 419 20.84 -5.84 13.62
CA ALA A 419 21.26 -6.98 12.79
C ALA A 419 21.99 -6.54 11.49
N ALA A 420 21.48 -5.50 10.81
CA ALA A 420 22.14 -4.93 9.64
C ALA A 420 23.56 -4.42 9.96
N VAL A 421 23.71 -3.65 11.05
CA VAL A 421 25.00 -3.12 11.49
C VAL A 421 25.95 -4.25 11.91
N CYS A 422 25.50 -5.25 12.67
CA CYS A 422 26.33 -6.40 13.04
C CYS A 422 26.86 -7.15 11.82
N LEU A 423 26.04 -7.40 10.79
CA LEU A 423 26.53 -8.06 9.57
C LEU A 423 27.40 -7.14 8.72
N LEU A 424 27.10 -5.83 8.65
CA LEU A 424 27.95 -4.84 7.98
C LEU A 424 29.35 -4.70 8.62
N VAL A 425 29.44 -4.82 9.94
CA VAL A 425 30.69 -4.82 10.72
C VAL A 425 31.43 -6.14 10.53
N THR A 426 30.75 -7.29 10.69
CA THR A 426 31.36 -8.62 10.48
C THR A 426 31.97 -8.72 9.08
N SER A 427 31.21 -8.37 8.04
CA SER A 427 31.66 -8.36 6.64
C SER A 427 32.67 -7.24 6.27
N ARG A 428 33.26 -6.55 7.25
CA ARG A 428 34.41 -5.65 7.11
C ARG A 428 35.63 -6.12 7.90
N TYR A 429 35.43 -6.66 9.11
CA TYR A 429 36.54 -7.12 9.97
C TYR A 429 36.85 -8.62 9.84
N ASP A 430 35.87 -9.43 9.44
CA ASP A 430 35.96 -10.88 9.28
C ASP A 430 35.22 -11.29 8.00
N VAL A 431 35.92 -11.14 6.88
CA VAL A 431 35.40 -11.46 5.54
C VAL A 431 35.20 -12.97 5.37
N ALA A 432 36.06 -13.80 5.97
CA ALA A 432 36.03 -15.25 5.86
C ALA A 432 34.73 -15.85 6.45
N THR A 433 34.33 -15.42 7.65
CA THR A 433 33.09 -15.92 8.26
C THR A 433 31.83 -15.40 7.55
N ALA A 434 31.89 -14.19 6.96
CA ALA A 434 30.79 -13.61 6.21
C ALA A 434 30.60 -14.24 4.81
N TYR A 435 31.71 -14.63 4.17
CA TYR A 435 31.78 -15.19 2.82
C TYR A 435 32.68 -16.43 2.82
N PRO A 436 32.19 -17.58 3.30
CA PRO A 436 32.98 -18.81 3.39
C PRO A 436 33.49 -19.25 2.02
N SER A 437 34.76 -19.62 1.93
CA SER A 437 35.35 -20.11 0.69
C SER A 437 34.66 -21.39 0.25
N THR A 438 34.28 -21.43 -1.02
CA THR A 438 33.75 -22.65 -1.65
C THR A 438 34.83 -23.39 -2.44
N TYR A 439 36.04 -22.82 -2.53
CA TYR A 439 37.21 -23.38 -3.19
C TYR A 439 38.46 -22.98 -2.37
N PRO A 440 39.06 -23.88 -1.57
CA PRO A 440 38.55 -25.21 -1.19
C PRO A 440 37.25 -25.12 -0.37
N LEU A 441 36.57 -26.26 -0.24
CA LEU A 441 35.28 -26.36 0.45
C LEU A 441 35.47 -26.36 1.98
N ASP A 442 35.26 -25.20 2.62
CA ASP A 442 35.38 -25.05 4.08
C ASP A 442 34.01 -25.13 4.79
N VAL A 443 34.02 -25.56 6.06
CA VAL A 443 32.81 -25.66 6.88
C VAL A 443 32.46 -24.27 7.43
N PRO A 444 31.28 -23.70 7.09
CA PRO A 444 30.93 -22.34 7.48
C PRO A 444 30.82 -22.22 9.01
N GLN A 445 31.68 -21.41 9.61
CA GLN A 445 31.66 -21.13 11.04
C GLN A 445 30.55 -20.11 11.39
N LEU A 446 30.10 -20.09 12.66
CA LEU A 446 29.24 -19.04 13.20
C LEU A 446 30.06 -18.10 14.08
N ALA A 447 30.38 -16.91 13.59
CA ALA A 447 30.87 -15.83 14.46
C ALA A 447 29.77 -15.42 15.47
N LEU A 448 30.17 -15.04 16.67
CA LEU A 448 29.24 -14.69 17.74
C LEU A 448 28.52 -13.35 17.49
N LEU A 449 29.24 -12.35 16.96
CA LEU A 449 28.71 -11.02 16.65
C LEU A 449 27.48 -11.03 15.70
N PRO A 450 27.49 -11.71 14.54
CA PRO A 450 26.34 -11.76 13.66
C PRO A 450 25.15 -12.51 14.28
N VAL A 451 25.40 -13.57 15.05
CA VAL A 451 24.36 -14.32 15.77
C VAL A 451 23.69 -13.44 16.84
N LEU A 452 24.46 -12.70 17.64
CA LEU A 452 23.92 -11.75 18.63
C LEU A 452 23.04 -10.67 17.98
N GLY A 453 23.47 -10.11 16.84
CA GLY A 453 22.66 -9.16 16.07
C GLY A 453 21.32 -9.75 15.62
N LEU A 454 21.31 -11.00 15.15
CA LEU A 454 20.10 -11.71 14.72
C LEU A 454 19.18 -12.11 15.88
N LEU A 455 19.74 -12.45 17.05
CA LEU A 455 18.98 -12.67 18.28
C LEU A 455 18.32 -11.38 18.77
N ILE A 456 19.01 -10.24 18.70
CA ILE A 456 18.40 -8.93 18.97
C ILE A 456 17.27 -8.63 17.98
N ALA A 457 17.43 -8.95 16.70
CA ALA A 457 16.37 -8.80 15.70
C ALA A 457 15.14 -9.70 15.92
N LEU A 458 15.21 -10.70 16.83
CA LEU A 458 14.07 -11.51 17.26
C LEU A 458 13.21 -10.82 18.35
N ALA A 459 13.70 -9.72 18.95
CA ALA A 459 12.97 -8.90 19.93
C ALA A 459 11.52 -8.49 19.56
N PRO A 460 11.15 -8.24 18.29
CA PRO A 460 9.78 -7.94 17.90
C PRO A 460 8.76 -9.04 18.22
N ALA A 461 9.20 -10.27 18.49
CA ALA A 461 8.30 -11.34 18.95
C ALA A 461 7.70 -11.06 20.33
N TRP A 462 8.44 -10.41 21.24
CA TRP A 462 8.02 -10.15 22.63
C TRP A 462 7.63 -8.70 22.91
N VAL A 463 8.34 -7.73 22.30
CA VAL A 463 8.05 -6.28 22.45
C VAL A 463 6.64 -5.94 21.99
N ALA A 464 6.13 -6.72 21.05
CA ALA A 464 4.88 -6.48 20.36
C ALA A 464 3.79 -7.42 20.89
N ARG A 465 2.78 -6.86 21.56
CA ARG A 465 1.67 -7.65 22.12
C ARG A 465 0.78 -8.21 21.01
N SER A 466 0.35 -9.46 21.13
CA SER A 466 -0.65 -10.06 20.24
C SER A 466 -1.98 -9.33 20.41
N PRO A 467 -2.77 -9.10 19.34
CA PRO A 467 -4.12 -8.59 19.49
C PRO A 467 -4.95 -9.63 20.23
N THR A 468 -5.29 -9.33 21.49
CA THR A 468 -6.17 -10.17 22.31
C THR A 468 -7.54 -10.27 21.63
N SER A 469 -7.96 -11.48 21.27
CA SER A 469 -9.30 -11.74 20.74
C SER A 469 -10.37 -11.21 21.71
N PRO A 470 -11.27 -10.31 21.26
CA PRO A 470 -12.31 -9.76 22.12
C PRO A 470 -13.50 -10.73 22.19
N ASP A 471 -13.38 -11.82 22.96
CA ASP A 471 -14.49 -12.79 23.11
C ASP A 471 -14.61 -13.53 24.46
N SER A 472 -13.74 -13.26 25.44
CA SER A 472 -13.78 -13.94 26.75
C SER A 472 -14.41 -13.13 27.89
N ARG A 473 -14.84 -11.87 27.66
CA ARG A 473 -15.43 -11.00 28.69
C ARG A 473 -16.95 -10.80 28.59
N ALA A 474 -17.62 -11.49 27.66
CA ALA A 474 -19.08 -11.41 27.52
C ALA A 474 -19.83 -12.46 28.37
N THR A 475 -19.15 -13.53 28.81
CA THR A 475 -19.78 -14.68 29.47
C THR A 475 -19.88 -14.55 30.99
N GLU A 476 -19.00 -13.77 31.64
CA GLU A 476 -19.09 -13.48 33.08
C GLU A 476 -19.97 -12.25 33.36
N ARG A 477 -21.28 -12.42 33.19
CA ARG A 477 -22.25 -11.78 34.09
C ARG A 477 -22.71 -12.84 35.09
N PRO A 478 -22.28 -12.80 36.36
CA PRO A 478 -22.86 -13.67 37.37
C PRO A 478 -24.35 -13.32 37.49
N SER A 479 -25.20 -14.33 37.35
CA SER A 479 -26.64 -14.26 37.57
C SER A 479 -26.97 -14.08 39.04
N ALA A 480 -26.75 -12.86 39.55
CA ALA A 480 -27.14 -12.45 40.87
C ALA A 480 -28.66 -12.25 40.94
N THR A 481 -29.38 -13.24 41.46
CA THR A 481 -30.38 -13.10 42.54
C THR A 481 -30.76 -14.52 42.97
N GLY A 482 -30.10 -14.99 44.05
CA GLY A 482 -30.53 -16.17 44.78
C GLY A 482 -31.68 -15.84 45.74
N ALA A 483 -32.35 -16.86 46.25
CA ALA A 483 -33.55 -16.75 47.07
C ALA A 483 -33.39 -15.88 48.34
N GLU A 484 -34.47 -15.16 48.65
CA GLU A 484 -34.67 -14.38 49.87
C GLU A 484 -35.28 -15.29 50.96
N PRO A 485 -34.64 -15.47 52.13
CA PRO A 485 -35.24 -16.19 53.26
C PRO A 485 -36.03 -15.23 54.17
N THR A 486 -37.32 -15.53 54.34
CA THR A 486 -38.26 -14.76 55.18
C THR A 486 -37.88 -14.81 56.67
N PRO A 487 -37.77 -13.69 57.39
CA PRO A 487 -37.64 -13.70 58.85
C PRO A 487 -39.00 -13.91 59.53
N ALA A 488 -39.06 -14.85 60.48
CA ALA A 488 -40.26 -15.12 61.26
C ALA A 488 -40.52 -14.03 62.31
N VAL A 489 -41.78 -13.59 62.44
CA VAL A 489 -42.22 -12.66 63.49
C VAL A 489 -42.41 -13.42 64.80
N GLY A 490 -41.56 -13.15 65.79
CA GLY A 490 -41.73 -13.62 67.16
C GLY A 490 -42.64 -12.68 67.96
N ALA A 491 -43.63 -13.25 68.66
CA ALA A 491 -44.45 -12.53 69.62
C ALA A 491 -44.01 -12.87 71.06
N GLY A 492 -43.90 -11.86 71.94
CA GLY A 492 -43.93 -12.12 73.38
C GLY A 492 -43.13 -11.18 74.30
N ARG A 493 -43.86 -10.34 75.03
CA ARG A 493 -43.58 -9.83 76.40
C ARG A 493 -42.41 -8.87 76.64
N SER A 494 -42.76 -7.61 76.86
CA SER A 494 -42.88 -7.07 78.23
C SER A 494 -43.91 -5.95 78.26
#